data_AF-A0A2V8LEJ2-F1
#
_entry.id   AF-A0A2V8LEJ2-F1
#
_cell.length_a   1.000
_cell.length_b   1.000
_cell.length_c   1.000
_cell.angle_alpha   90.00
_cell.angle_beta   90.00
_cell.angle_gamma   90.00
#
_symmetry.space_group_name_H-M   'P 1'
#
loop_
_entity.id
_entity.type
_entity.pdbx_description
1 polymer ?
#
loop_
_entity_poly.entity_id
_entity_poly.type
_entity_poly.pdbx_seq_one_letter_code
_entity_poly.pdbx_strand_id
1 'polypeptide(L)'
;MHISPTANRNNPVAVDLVLVSDKKLLKELMKMSARDWFQQKHQVQLDYPKETDLVAGSWEWVPGQAVKLDRLPVTVEIMGGLVFANYINEGPHRAAINPRKAILLTLGEDDLCVQLAKEITKPCPVSKNPVANPVGKNDEK
;
A
#
# COMPACT_ATOMS: atom_id res chain seq x y z
N MET A 1 -10.03 1.48 -7.54
CA MET A 1 -8.61 1.81 -7.33
C MET A 1 -8.29 3.02 -8.19
N HIS A 2 -7.40 3.90 -7.75
CA HIS A 2 -6.87 5.01 -8.52
C HIS A 2 -5.34 4.97 -8.50
N ILE A 3 -4.71 5.18 -9.65
CA ILE A 3 -3.26 5.19 -9.78
C ILE A 3 -2.87 6.51 -10.42
N SER A 4 -2.15 7.36 -9.69
CA SER A 4 -1.68 8.65 -10.20
C SER A 4 -0.79 8.45 -11.44
N PRO A 5 -0.86 9.34 -12.45
CA PRO A 5 0.12 9.38 -13.53
C PRO A 5 1.56 9.56 -13.04
N THR A 6 1.76 10.15 -11.86
CA THR A 6 3.08 10.33 -11.23
C THR A 6 3.38 9.29 -10.15
N ALA A 7 2.59 8.21 -10.07
CA ALA A 7 2.71 7.24 -8.98
C ALA A 7 4.13 6.71 -8.82
N ASN A 8 4.61 6.60 -7.58
CA ASN A 8 5.97 6.15 -7.25
C ASN A 8 7.04 6.84 -8.11
N ARG A 9 6.91 8.16 -8.25
CA ARG A 9 7.80 9.01 -9.06
C ARG A 9 7.95 8.52 -10.51
N ASN A 10 6.83 8.15 -11.12
CA ASN A 10 6.74 7.60 -12.47
C ASN A 10 7.35 6.18 -12.63
N ASN A 11 7.45 5.40 -11.55
CA ASN A 11 7.87 4.01 -11.59
C ASN A 11 6.69 3.06 -11.29
N PRO A 12 6.72 1.80 -11.75
CA PRO A 12 5.77 0.80 -11.31
C PRO A 12 5.77 0.63 -9.78
N VAL A 13 4.62 0.24 -9.21
CA VAL A 13 4.47 0.00 -7.76
C VAL A 13 4.00 -1.43 -7.54
N ALA A 14 4.85 -2.22 -6.88
CA ALA A 14 4.42 -3.53 -6.39
C ALA A 14 3.48 -3.35 -5.20
N VAL A 15 2.32 -4.00 -5.22
CA VAL A 15 1.30 -3.90 -4.18
C VAL A 15 0.84 -5.30 -3.79
N ASP A 16 0.96 -5.60 -2.49
CA ASP A 16 0.43 -6.82 -1.90
C ASP A 16 -0.78 -6.46 -1.01
N LEU A 17 -1.91 -7.12 -1.26
CA LEU A 17 -3.03 -7.17 -0.33
C LEU A 17 -2.85 -8.39 0.57
N VAL A 18 -2.74 -8.12 1.87
CA VAL A 18 -2.51 -9.11 2.90
C VAL A 18 -3.75 -9.25 3.76
N LEU A 19 -4.29 -10.46 3.89
CA LEU A 19 -5.41 -10.77 4.78
C LEU A 19 -4.92 -11.71 5.88
N VAL A 20 -5.24 -11.38 7.14
CA VAL A 20 -4.63 -12.04 8.29
C VAL A 20 -5.71 -12.55 9.23
N SER A 21 -5.65 -13.83 9.58
CA SER A 21 -6.54 -14.48 10.55
C SER A 21 -5.93 -14.55 11.96
N ASP A 22 -4.61 -14.50 12.09
CA ASP A 22 -3.89 -14.49 13.35
C ASP A 22 -3.71 -13.05 13.88
N LYS A 23 -4.23 -12.82 15.10
CA LYS A 23 -4.19 -11.50 15.75
C LYS A 23 -2.77 -11.02 16.07
N LYS A 24 -1.84 -11.93 16.39
CA LYS A 24 -0.47 -11.60 16.75
C LYS A 24 0.30 -11.21 15.49
N LEU A 25 0.18 -11.99 14.42
CA LEU A 25 0.78 -11.68 13.13
C LEU A 25 0.29 -10.33 12.60
N LEU A 26 -1.02 -10.05 12.66
CA LEU A 26 -1.58 -8.78 12.21
C LEU A 26 -0.91 -7.58 12.91
N LYS A 27 -0.67 -7.69 14.23
CA LYS A 27 0.01 -6.64 15.00
C LYS A 27 1.49 -6.49 14.64
N GLU A 28 2.15 -7.58 14.26
CA GLU A 28 3.54 -7.57 13.81
C GLU A 28 3.64 -6.89 12.44
N LEU A 29 2.82 -7.31 11.47
CA LEU A 29 2.78 -6.73 10.13
C LEU A 29 2.36 -5.25 10.14
N MET A 30 1.51 -4.84 11.08
CA MET A 30 1.18 -3.42 11.29
C MET A 30 2.37 -2.53 11.68
N LYS A 31 3.51 -3.10 12.07
CA LYS A 31 4.75 -2.36 12.41
C LYS A 31 5.78 -2.39 11.29
N MET A 32 5.66 -3.34 10.37
CA MET A 32 6.60 -3.60 9.27
C MET A 32 6.50 -2.52 8.18
N SER A 33 7.60 -2.09 7.58
CA SER A 33 7.52 -1.25 6.36
C SER A 33 7.13 -2.11 5.15
N ALA A 34 6.67 -1.48 4.06
CA ALA A 34 6.47 -2.23 2.81
C ALA A 34 7.76 -2.85 2.30
N ARG A 35 8.89 -2.14 2.37
CA ARG A 35 10.19 -2.67 1.96
C ARG A 35 10.53 -3.95 2.73
N ASP A 36 10.36 -3.94 4.06
CA ASP A 36 10.59 -5.13 4.90
C ASP A 36 9.65 -6.28 4.51
N TRP A 37 8.37 -5.98 4.28
CA TRP A 37 7.39 -6.97 3.83
C TRP A 37 7.84 -7.63 2.52
N PHE A 38 8.17 -6.85 1.48
CA PHE A 38 8.58 -7.41 0.19
C PHE A 38 9.88 -8.20 0.26
N GLN A 39 10.77 -7.89 1.20
CA GLN A 39 11.99 -8.66 1.45
C GLN A 39 11.73 -9.96 2.23
N GLN A 40 10.78 -9.96 3.17
CA GLN A 40 10.62 -11.02 4.16
C GLN A 40 9.34 -11.86 3.98
N LYS A 41 8.42 -11.49 3.08
CA LYS A 41 7.09 -12.12 2.94
C LYS A 41 7.13 -13.64 2.78
N HIS A 42 8.15 -14.15 2.08
CA HIS A 42 8.33 -15.59 1.92
C HIS A 42 8.61 -16.28 3.27
N GLN A 43 9.49 -15.70 4.09
CA GLN A 43 9.78 -16.23 5.43
C GLN A 43 8.53 -16.14 6.34
N VAL A 44 7.78 -15.03 6.28
CA VAL A 44 6.54 -14.89 7.04
C VAL A 44 5.52 -15.98 6.65
N GLN A 45 5.38 -16.28 5.37
CA GLN A 45 4.50 -17.37 4.91
C GLN A 45 4.93 -18.75 5.45
N LEU A 46 6.24 -19.00 5.53
CA LEU A 46 6.78 -20.24 6.09
C LEU A 46 6.59 -20.33 7.61
N ASP A 47 6.73 -19.20 8.31
CA ASP A 47 6.55 -19.13 9.78
C ASP A 47 5.08 -19.23 10.19
N TYR A 48 4.16 -18.84 9.31
CA TYR A 48 2.71 -18.84 9.53
C TYR A 48 1.95 -19.69 8.48
N PRO A 49 2.22 -21.00 8.38
CA PRO A 49 1.69 -21.85 7.31
C PRO A 49 0.17 -22.07 7.38
N LYS A 50 -0.47 -21.66 8.48
CA LYS A 50 -1.94 -21.71 8.65
C LYS A 50 -2.65 -20.52 7.99
N GLU A 51 -1.92 -19.48 7.61
CA GLU A 51 -2.46 -18.29 6.94
C GLU A 51 -2.55 -18.54 5.43
N THR A 52 -3.52 -19.35 5.01
CA THR A 52 -3.69 -19.78 3.62
C THR A 52 -3.93 -18.64 2.65
N ASP A 53 -4.55 -17.55 3.12
CA ASP A 53 -4.88 -16.37 2.33
C ASP A 53 -4.01 -15.15 2.69
N LEU A 54 -2.80 -15.40 3.25
CA LEU A 54 -1.94 -14.32 3.74
C LEU A 54 -1.65 -13.29 2.66
N VAL A 55 -1.42 -13.72 1.41
CA VAL A 55 -1.29 -12.83 0.26
C VAL A 55 -2.48 -13.05 -0.66
N ALA A 56 -3.58 -12.37 -0.35
CA ALA A 56 -4.83 -12.46 -1.10
C ALA A 56 -4.74 -11.83 -2.50
N GLY A 57 -3.73 -11.00 -2.74
CA GLY A 57 -3.37 -10.58 -4.08
C GLY A 57 -2.03 -9.85 -4.12
N SER A 58 -1.34 -9.98 -5.24
CA SER A 58 -0.05 -9.34 -5.51
C SER A 58 -0.07 -8.83 -6.94
N TRP A 59 0.22 -7.54 -7.11
CA TRP A 59 0.16 -6.86 -8.39
C TRP A 59 1.32 -5.90 -8.55
N GLU A 60 1.65 -5.59 -9.80
CA GLU A 60 2.53 -4.48 -10.14
C GLU A 60 1.75 -3.50 -11.00
N TRP A 61 1.62 -2.27 -10.52
CA TRP A 61 0.79 -1.25 -11.15
C TRP A 61 1.63 -0.17 -11.81
N VAL A 62 1.28 0.19 -13.04
CA VAL A 62 1.99 1.23 -13.82
C VAL A 62 1.32 2.59 -13.59
N PRO A 63 2.08 3.70 -13.47
CA PRO A 63 1.52 5.03 -13.31
C PRO A 63 0.46 5.37 -14.38
N GLY A 64 -0.67 5.94 -13.94
CA GLY A 64 -1.79 6.32 -14.81
C GLY A 64 -2.64 5.16 -15.34
N GLN A 65 -2.34 3.91 -14.95
CA GLN A 65 -3.10 2.75 -15.41
C GLN A 65 -4.56 2.78 -14.95
N ALA A 66 -5.49 2.53 -15.86
CA ALA A 66 -6.88 2.29 -15.53
C ALA A 66 -7.08 0.84 -15.06
N VAL A 67 -7.47 0.67 -13.80
CA VAL A 67 -7.64 -0.65 -13.18
C VAL A 67 -9.06 -0.83 -12.67
N LYS A 68 -9.67 -1.96 -13.05
CA LYS A 68 -10.85 -2.51 -12.40
C LYS A 68 -10.43 -3.76 -11.64
N LEU A 69 -10.55 -3.70 -10.32
CA LEU A 69 -10.34 -4.85 -9.45
C LEU A 69 -11.69 -5.47 -9.15
N ASP A 70 -11.77 -6.79 -9.34
CA ASP A 70 -12.92 -7.56 -8.91
C ASP A 70 -12.96 -7.69 -7.38
N ARG A 71 -14.12 -8.08 -6.87
CA ARG A 71 -14.29 -8.33 -5.44
C ARG A 71 -13.52 -9.59 -5.08
N LEU A 72 -12.64 -9.48 -4.09
CA LEU A 72 -11.96 -10.64 -3.52
C LEU A 72 -12.84 -11.26 -2.42
N PRO A 73 -12.93 -12.61 -2.36
CA PRO A 73 -13.62 -13.27 -1.27
C PRO A 73 -12.87 -13.02 0.05
N VAL A 74 -13.62 -12.76 1.13
CA VAL A 74 -13.08 -12.59 2.48
C VAL A 74 -13.84 -13.53 3.39
N THR A 75 -13.13 -14.48 4.00
CA THR A 75 -13.73 -15.46 4.90
C THR A 75 -14.01 -14.85 6.29
N VAL A 76 -14.73 -15.59 7.13
CA VAL A 76 -15.12 -15.11 8.48
C VAL A 76 -13.93 -15.10 9.45
N GLU A 77 -12.93 -15.95 9.21
CA GLU A 77 -11.73 -16.12 10.01
C GLU A 77 -10.78 -14.91 9.88
N ILE A 78 -10.83 -14.18 8.76
CA ILE A 78 -9.99 -13.00 8.55
C ILE A 78 -10.32 -11.94 9.60
N MET A 79 -9.30 -11.55 10.38
CA MET A 79 -9.41 -10.55 11.44
C MET A 79 -9.16 -9.13 10.92
N GLY A 80 -8.27 -8.97 9.93
CA GLY A 80 -7.93 -7.68 9.37
C GLY A 80 -7.15 -7.82 8.07
N GLY A 81 -6.88 -6.68 7.43
CA GLY A 81 -6.07 -6.65 6.22
C GLY A 81 -5.08 -5.49 6.22
N LEU A 82 -4.03 -5.64 5.43
CA LEU A 82 -3.02 -4.64 5.16
C LEU A 82 -2.83 -4.53 3.65
N VAL A 83 -2.63 -3.31 3.17
CA VAL A 83 -2.08 -3.06 1.83
C VAL A 83 -0.65 -2.61 2.04
N PHE A 84 0.31 -3.31 1.44
CA PHE A 84 1.70 -2.87 1.33
C PHE A 84 1.97 -2.40 -0.09
N ALA A 85 2.60 -1.25 -0.27
CA ALA A 85 2.98 -0.73 -1.56
C ALA A 85 4.49 -0.42 -1.56
N ASN A 86 5.25 -1.02 -2.47
CA ASN A 86 6.71 -0.92 -2.49
C ASN A 86 7.17 0.36 -3.21
N TYR A 87 7.03 1.50 -2.53
CA TYR A 87 7.53 2.77 -3.03
C TYR A 87 9.06 2.84 -3.00
N ILE A 88 9.63 3.63 -3.90
CA ILE A 88 11.07 3.82 -4.03
C ILE A 88 11.65 4.71 -2.92
N ASN A 89 10.85 5.66 -2.42
CA ASN A 89 11.22 6.50 -1.30
C ASN A 89 11.10 5.75 0.04
N GLU A 90 11.72 6.31 1.07
CA GLU A 90 11.65 5.76 2.42
C GLU A 90 10.28 6.04 3.04
N GLY A 91 9.74 5.06 3.75
CA GLY A 91 8.51 5.22 4.51
C GLY A 91 7.83 3.90 4.88
N PRO A 92 6.81 3.97 5.74
CA PRO A 92 5.97 2.82 6.09
C PRO A 92 5.33 2.14 4.87
N HIS A 93 4.80 2.96 3.96
CA HIS A 93 4.08 2.57 2.74
C HIS A 93 3.11 1.40 2.91
N ARG A 94 2.35 1.45 4.01
CA ARG A 94 1.30 0.50 4.32
C ARG A 94 0.04 1.19 4.80
N ALA A 95 -1.10 0.55 4.60
CA ALA A 95 -2.36 0.96 5.18
C ALA A 95 -3.10 -0.25 5.75
N ALA A 96 -3.58 -0.13 7.00
CA ALA A 96 -4.52 -1.10 7.56
C ALA A 96 -5.90 -0.88 6.93
N ILE A 97 -6.57 -1.98 6.62
CA ILE A 97 -7.91 -1.96 6.02
C ILE A 97 -8.86 -2.87 6.79
N ASN A 98 -10.15 -2.56 6.72
CA ASN A 98 -11.18 -3.50 7.06
C ASN A 98 -11.60 -4.24 5.78
N PRO A 99 -11.25 -5.52 5.60
CA PRO A 99 -11.49 -6.24 4.34
C PRO A 99 -13.00 -6.48 4.08
N ARG A 100 -13.85 -6.27 5.08
CA ARG A 100 -15.32 -6.35 4.95
C ARG A 100 -15.98 -5.01 4.57
N LYS A 101 -15.19 -3.96 4.29
CA LYS A 101 -15.69 -2.66 3.83
C LYS A 101 -15.17 -2.37 2.43
N ALA A 102 -16.02 -1.76 1.61
CA ALA A 102 -15.59 -1.23 0.33
C ALA A 102 -14.63 -0.05 0.55
N ILE A 103 -13.48 -0.11 -0.10
CA ILE A 103 -12.43 0.90 -0.02
C ILE A 103 -12.05 1.43 -1.40
N LEU A 104 -11.53 2.64 -1.44
CA LEU A 104 -10.75 3.19 -2.55
C LEU A 104 -9.29 3.24 -2.11
N LEU A 105 -8.45 2.45 -2.78
CA LEU A 105 -7.00 2.58 -2.73
C LEU A 105 -6.56 3.57 -3.81
N THR A 106 -5.77 4.56 -3.40
CA THR A 106 -5.09 5.51 -4.27
C THR A 106 -3.58 5.34 -4.14
N LEU A 107 -2.89 5.15 -5.26
CA LEU A 107 -1.43 5.21 -5.33
C LEU A 107 -1.01 6.60 -5.82
N GLY A 108 -0.36 7.36 -4.95
CA GLY A 108 0.14 8.70 -5.23
C GLY A 108 1.62 8.69 -5.62
N GLU A 109 2.21 9.88 -5.70
CA GLU A 109 3.62 10.04 -6.10
C GLU A 109 4.61 9.46 -5.10
N ASP A 110 4.40 9.72 -3.81
CA ASP A 110 5.32 9.31 -2.73
C ASP A 110 4.68 8.38 -1.69
N ASP A 111 3.36 8.15 -1.74
CA ASP A 111 2.69 7.27 -0.79
C ASP A 111 1.31 6.78 -1.27
N LEU A 112 0.78 5.77 -0.59
CA LEU A 112 -0.59 5.30 -0.77
C LEU A 112 -1.58 5.95 0.21
N CYS A 113 -2.85 5.88 -0.16
CA CYS A 113 -3.96 6.30 0.68
C CYS A 113 -5.13 5.34 0.52
N VAL A 114 -5.76 4.97 1.65
CA VAL A 114 -6.97 4.15 1.65
C VAL A 114 -8.11 4.93 2.27
N GLN A 115 -9.24 4.92 1.58
CA GLN A 115 -10.46 5.60 2.02
C GLN A 115 -11.63 4.63 1.98
N LEU A 116 -12.58 4.79 2.89
CA LEU A 116 -13.86 4.09 2.76
C LEU A 116 -14.58 4.64 1.53
N ALA A 117 -15.17 3.75 0.73
CA ALA A 117 -15.87 4.16 -0.49
C ALA A 117 -17.04 5.13 -0.23
N LYS A 118 -17.55 5.18 1.00
CA LYS A 118 -18.59 6.12 1.42
C LYS A 118 -18.07 7.54 1.70
N GLU A 119 -16.75 7.74 1.77
CA GLU A 119 -16.09 8.98 2.20
C GLU A 119 -15.12 9.55 1.16
N ILE A 120 -15.23 9.15 -0.12
CA ILE A 120 -14.34 9.53 -1.23
C ILE A 120 -14.29 11.07 -1.45
N THR A 121 -15.25 11.82 -0.89
CA THR A 121 -15.28 13.28 -0.95
C THR A 121 -14.18 13.96 -0.14
N LYS A 122 -13.54 13.26 0.80
CA LYS A 122 -12.34 13.77 1.47
C LYS A 122 -11.16 13.48 0.53
N PRO A 123 -10.36 14.46 0.09
CA PRO A 123 -9.15 14.16 -0.66
C PRO A 123 -8.18 13.38 0.22
N CYS A 124 -7.44 12.44 -0.37
CA CYS A 124 -6.32 11.81 0.31
C CYS A 124 -5.40 12.89 0.89
N PRO A 125 -4.97 12.78 2.16
CA PRO A 125 -4.03 13.74 2.70
C PRO A 125 -2.79 13.73 1.82
N VAL A 126 -2.53 14.85 1.14
CA VAL A 126 -1.31 15.03 0.36
C VAL A 126 -0.15 14.78 1.30
N SER A 127 0.71 13.80 0.96
CA SER A 127 1.91 13.49 1.72
C SER A 127 2.72 14.78 1.88
N LYS A 128 2.70 15.37 3.08
CA LYS A 128 3.45 16.59 3.39
C LYS A 128 4.91 16.19 3.64
N ASN A 129 5.61 15.76 2.60
CA ASN A 129 7.06 15.86 2.61
C ASN A 129 7.42 17.19 1.96
N PRO A 130 7.94 18.17 2.72
CA PRO A 130 8.44 19.40 2.13
C PRO A 130 9.63 19.03 1.26
N VAL A 131 9.47 19.08 -0.05
CA VAL A 131 10.60 19.16 -0.98
C VAL A 131 11.27 20.50 -0.72
N ALA A 132 12.21 20.51 0.22
CA ALA A 132 13.22 21.56 0.26
C ALA A 132 14.12 21.36 -0.95
N ASN A 133 13.77 21.99 -2.06
CA ASN A 133 14.71 22.21 -3.16
C ASN A 133 15.53 23.46 -2.83
N PRO A 134 16.84 23.37 -2.57
CA PRO A 134 17.71 24.49 -2.88
C PRO A 134 17.89 24.50 -4.40
N VAL A 135 17.06 25.27 -5.11
CA VAL A 135 17.43 25.67 -6.47
C VAL A 135 18.63 26.60 -6.32
N GLY A 136 19.80 26.08 -6.71
CA GLY A 136 21.01 26.86 -6.87
C GLY A 136 20.75 28.02 -7.82
N LYS A 137 21.08 29.23 -7.36
CA LYS A 137 21.20 30.39 -8.23
C LYS A 137 22.68 30.55 -8.53
N ASN A 138 23.10 29.99 -9.66
CA ASN A 138 24.25 30.50 -10.38
C ASN A 138 23.85 31.89 -10.87
N ASP A 139 24.58 32.93 -10.46
CA ASP A 139 24.70 34.15 -11.23
C ASP A 139 26.15 34.64 -11.10
N GLU A 140 26.80 34.56 -12.23
CA GLU A 140 28.11 35.06 -12.60
C GLU A 140 28.08 36.59 -12.66
N LYS A 141 28.90 37.28 -11.85
CA LYS A 141 29.72 38.43 -12.26
C LYS A 141 30.74 38.84 -11.20
#